data_AF-R1E349-F1
#
_entry.id   AF-R1E349-F1
#
_cell.length_a   1.000
_cell.length_b   1.000
_cell.length_c   1.000
_cell.angle_alpha   90.00
_cell.angle_beta   90.00
_cell.angle_gamma   90.00
#
_symmetry.space_group_name_H-M   'P 1'
#
loop_
_entity.id
_entity.type
_entity.pdbx_description
1 polymer ?
#
loop_
_entity_poly.entity_id
_entity_poly.type
_entity_poly.pdbx_seq_one_letter_code
_entity_poly.pdbx_strand_id
1 'polypeptide(L)'
;MGVLVGAAAVLGASRFTSPAAVTMAAVPPADGQTSELTGAISTLHSLVKDLQAEVGDMKRQAGLRTPLKAKPKAKGPATISEMTETCSCSAGGPTPCVCPGAKGGSRLVYPTDDYTNYENGTYASPYGYPPRDMIGYGRNYTTFQPKWPGGAKLALSFVMNYEEGGENCVLHGDEFSENLLSEIVGERKIVGERNMNMESLYEYGSRAGFWRVHKLFKERGMVLTVFAVAMALSRNPDVAKAMVEAGFEVATHGYRWIDYQNVPEEEERKHIKAAVEIQKRVVGYRPMGIYQGKPNERTRRLIIEEGGFLWDADAYSDDLPFWNFDEGKPWLIIPYTLTNNDMVFVRGANFPHEEAFFLHLAGAFDQLLKEGREGTPKMMNVGLHCRIVGQPGRAIGLARFLDYVKKHGDEVWVTTRTEIAKHWHKHHYPTKTSGWEQWG
;
A
#
# COMPACT_ATOMS: atom_id res chain seq x y z
N MET A 1 -29.55 33.38 -20.75
CA MET A 1 -28.07 33.40 -20.80
C MET A 1 -27.52 32.71 -19.56
N GLY A 2 -27.70 31.39 -19.51
CA GLY A 2 -27.05 30.50 -18.55
C GLY A 2 -26.68 29.27 -19.33
N VAL A 3 -25.40 28.89 -19.27
CA VAL A 3 -24.68 27.75 -19.87
C VAL A 3 -23.34 28.28 -20.40
N LEU A 4 -22.25 27.61 -20.02
CA LEU A 4 -20.82 27.85 -20.32
C LEU A 4 -20.00 28.65 -19.29
N VAL A 5 -20.08 28.25 -18.02
CA VAL A 5 -18.90 28.23 -17.14
C VAL A 5 -18.52 26.75 -16.98
N GLY A 6 -17.57 26.28 -17.78
CA GLY A 6 -17.17 24.88 -17.79
C GLY A 6 -16.22 24.54 -18.93
N ALA A 7 -14.99 25.06 -18.89
CA ALA A 7 -13.82 24.51 -19.58
C ALA A 7 -12.56 25.35 -19.28
N ALA A 8 -12.09 25.35 -18.03
CA ALA A 8 -10.77 25.91 -17.69
C ALA A 8 -10.16 25.14 -16.51
N ALA A 9 -10.14 23.81 -16.60
CA ALA A 9 -9.46 22.96 -15.63
C ALA A 9 -9.08 21.60 -16.24
N VAL A 10 -8.70 21.54 -17.51
CA VAL A 10 -8.05 20.35 -18.08
C VAL A 10 -7.09 20.84 -19.15
N LEU A 11 -5.80 20.77 -18.84
CA LEU A 11 -4.67 20.45 -19.73
C LEU A 11 -3.39 20.91 -19.03
N GLY A 12 -2.92 20.08 -18.11
CA GLY A 12 -1.57 20.14 -17.58
C GLY A 12 -0.58 19.97 -18.73
N ALA A 13 0.23 20.99 -18.95
CA ALA A 13 1.26 20.99 -19.96
C ALA A 13 2.41 20.04 -19.54
N SER A 14 2.47 18.87 -20.17
CA SER A 14 3.75 18.22 -20.43
C SER A 14 3.78 17.60 -21.82
N ARG A 15 4.76 18.07 -22.62
CA ARG A 15 5.31 17.48 -23.84
C ARG A 15 4.44 17.45 -25.11
N PHE A 16 4.55 18.49 -25.92
CA PHE A 16 4.64 18.34 -27.37
C PHE A 16 5.79 19.19 -27.92
N THR A 17 6.83 18.51 -28.40
CA THR A 17 7.92 19.09 -29.18
C THR A 17 7.72 18.72 -30.65
N SER A 18 7.72 19.73 -31.52
CA SER A 18 7.77 19.69 -33.00
C SER A 18 6.41 19.80 -33.75
N PRO A 19 6.32 20.61 -34.82
CA PRO A 19 5.05 20.94 -35.48
C PRO A 19 4.74 19.93 -36.59
N ALA A 20 3.69 19.13 -36.41
CA ALA A 20 3.03 18.44 -37.50
C ALA A 20 1.76 19.23 -37.85
N ALA A 21 1.70 19.69 -39.10
CA ALA A 21 0.58 20.43 -39.65
C ALA A 21 -0.74 19.65 -39.51
N VAL A 22 -1.72 20.24 -38.84
CA VAL A 22 -3.12 19.79 -38.93
C VAL A 22 -3.80 20.67 -39.97
N THR A 23 -3.95 20.13 -41.17
CA THR A 23 -4.86 20.64 -42.20
C THR A 23 -6.28 20.44 -41.69
N MET A 24 -6.94 21.51 -41.23
CA MET A 24 -8.38 21.49 -41.01
C MET A 24 -9.08 21.98 -42.27
N ALA A 25 -9.96 21.12 -42.80
CA ALA A 25 -10.86 21.43 -43.90
C ALA A 25 -11.70 22.67 -43.56
N ALA A 26 -11.74 23.60 -44.51
CA ALA A 26 -12.48 24.85 -44.41
C ALA A 26 -14.00 24.59 -44.43
N VAL A 27 -14.70 25.14 -43.45
CA VAL A 27 -16.13 25.51 -43.55
C VAL A 27 -16.15 27.04 -43.52
N PRO A 28 -16.73 27.74 -44.50
CA PRO A 28 -16.71 29.20 -44.51
C PRO A 28 -17.70 29.73 -43.46
N PRO A 29 -17.33 30.71 -42.62
CA PRO A 29 -18.29 31.37 -41.76
C PRO A 29 -19.11 32.39 -42.54
N ALA A 30 -20.40 32.45 -42.21
CA ALA A 30 -21.31 33.50 -42.65
C ALA A 30 -20.85 34.86 -42.09
N ASP A 31 -21.01 35.89 -42.93
CA ASP A 31 -20.62 37.27 -42.66
C ASP A 31 -21.23 37.82 -41.35
N GLY A 32 -20.38 38.38 -40.48
CA GLY A 32 -20.81 39.22 -39.35
C GLY A 32 -20.10 39.03 -38.00
N GLN A 33 -19.37 37.93 -37.77
CA GLN A 33 -18.74 37.65 -36.45
C GLN A 33 -17.20 37.77 -36.44
N THR A 34 -16.58 38.26 -37.51
CA THR A 34 -15.11 38.27 -37.64
C THR A 34 -14.41 39.34 -36.81
N SER A 35 -15.05 40.47 -36.50
CA SER A 35 -14.41 41.57 -35.74
C SER A 35 -14.30 41.28 -34.24
N GLU A 36 -15.33 40.70 -33.62
CA GLU A 36 -15.34 40.35 -32.19
C GLU A 36 -14.39 39.18 -31.88
N LEU A 37 -14.33 38.18 -32.77
CA LEU A 37 -13.40 37.06 -32.63
C LEU A 37 -11.93 37.50 -32.75
N THR A 38 -11.64 38.44 -33.67
CA THR A 38 -10.29 38.99 -33.86
C THR A 38 -9.86 39.84 -32.65
N GLY A 39 -10.80 40.59 -32.07
CA GLY A 39 -10.57 41.33 -30.82
C GLY A 39 -10.23 40.41 -29.65
N ALA A 40 -11.02 39.35 -29.45
CA ALA A 40 -10.81 38.37 -28.37
C ALA A 40 -9.46 37.62 -28.51
N ILE A 41 -9.08 37.24 -29.74
CA ILE A 41 -7.79 36.60 -30.01
C ILE A 41 -6.61 37.56 -29.73
N SER A 42 -6.75 38.83 -30.09
CA SER A 42 -5.73 39.85 -29.81
C SER A 42 -5.54 40.05 -28.29
N THR A 43 -6.62 40.12 -27.53
CA THR A 43 -6.58 40.22 -26.06
C THR A 43 -5.93 38.99 -25.42
N LEU A 44 -6.26 37.78 -25.89
CA LEU A 44 -5.65 36.53 -25.44
C LEU A 44 -4.14 36.48 -25.74
N HIS A 45 -3.72 36.94 -26.92
CA HIS A 45 -2.29 37.02 -27.26
C HIS A 45 -1.53 38.02 -26.40
N SER A 46 -2.14 39.14 -26.02
CA SER A 46 -1.53 40.10 -25.07
C SER A 46 -1.35 39.47 -23.70
N LEU A 47 -2.39 38.82 -23.16
CA LEU A 47 -2.35 38.16 -21.85
C LEU A 47 -1.31 37.04 -21.76
N VAL A 48 -1.15 36.26 -22.83
CA VAL A 48 -0.13 35.22 -22.90
C VAL A 48 1.27 35.84 -22.94
N LYS A 49 1.47 36.97 -23.62
CA LYS A 49 2.76 37.69 -23.62
C LYS A 49 3.12 38.22 -22.23
N ASP A 50 2.15 38.79 -21.53
CA ASP A 50 2.37 39.36 -20.19
C ASP A 50 2.71 38.26 -19.17
N LEU A 51 2.00 37.13 -19.21
CA LEU A 51 2.31 35.95 -18.40
C LEU A 51 3.69 35.36 -18.72
N GLN A 52 4.10 35.34 -19.99
CA GLN A 52 5.43 34.87 -20.37
C GLN A 52 6.54 35.82 -19.87
N ALA A 53 6.28 37.12 -19.82
CA ALA A 53 7.20 38.11 -19.26
C ALA A 53 7.36 37.93 -17.74
N GLU A 54 6.25 37.79 -17.00
CA GLU A 54 6.28 37.53 -15.55
C GLU A 54 7.01 36.23 -15.20
N VAL A 55 6.72 35.14 -15.93
CA VAL A 55 7.44 33.86 -15.76
C VAL A 55 8.93 34.00 -16.09
N GLY A 56 9.28 34.86 -17.04
CA GLY A 56 10.67 35.21 -17.37
C GLY A 56 11.39 35.92 -16.23
N ASP A 57 10.72 36.90 -15.60
CA ASP A 57 11.25 37.63 -14.45
C ASP A 57 11.36 36.76 -13.19
N MET A 58 10.38 35.88 -12.94
CA MET A 58 10.46 34.88 -11.87
C MET A 58 11.64 33.93 -12.06
N LYS A 59 11.91 33.46 -13.28
CA LYS A 59 13.08 32.61 -13.57
C LYS A 59 14.41 33.33 -13.40
N ARG A 60 14.46 34.63 -13.71
CA ARG A 60 15.64 35.49 -13.49
C ARG A 60 15.90 35.72 -11.99
N GLN A 61 14.86 36.02 -11.22
CA GLN A 61 14.95 36.19 -9.76
C GLN A 61 15.34 34.88 -9.04
N ALA A 62 14.94 33.73 -9.57
CA ALA A 62 15.27 32.41 -9.02
C ALA A 62 16.64 31.85 -9.46
N GLY A 63 17.44 32.57 -10.25
CA GLY A 63 18.79 32.14 -10.64
C GLY A 63 18.87 30.90 -11.54
N LEU A 64 17.76 30.48 -12.16
CA LEU A 64 17.69 29.26 -12.99
C LEU A 64 18.23 29.51 -14.41
N ARG A 65 19.39 28.93 -14.74
CA ARG A 65 19.96 28.96 -16.11
C ARG A 65 19.24 27.96 -17.05
N THR A 66 19.11 28.34 -18.32
CA THR A 66 18.49 27.56 -19.41
C THR A 66 19.21 26.24 -19.72
N PRO A 67 18.53 25.22 -20.28
CA PRO A 67 19.10 23.89 -20.47
C PRO A 67 20.11 23.82 -21.63
N LEU A 68 21.17 23.06 -21.41
CA LEU A 68 22.26 22.77 -22.35
C LEU A 68 21.78 21.97 -23.58
N LYS A 69 22.28 22.35 -24.77
CA LYS A 69 22.08 21.62 -26.04
C LYS A 69 22.67 20.20 -25.98
N ALA A 70 21.97 19.24 -26.59
CA ALA A 70 22.39 17.85 -26.74
C ALA A 70 23.71 17.70 -27.52
N LYS A 71 24.61 16.83 -27.03
CA LYS A 71 25.85 16.41 -27.72
C LYS A 71 25.64 15.13 -28.56
N PRO A 72 26.44 14.89 -29.62
CA PRO A 72 26.21 13.81 -30.58
C PRO A 72 26.71 12.44 -30.09
N LYS A 73 26.12 11.39 -30.70
CA LYS A 73 26.30 9.95 -30.42
C LYS A 73 27.78 9.52 -30.38
N ALA A 74 28.16 8.77 -29.35
CA ALA A 74 29.45 8.09 -29.25
C ALA A 74 29.39 6.65 -29.80
N LYS A 75 30.52 6.20 -30.37
CA LYS A 75 30.75 4.88 -30.98
C LYS A 75 30.76 3.75 -29.92
N GLY A 76 30.43 2.53 -30.35
CA GLY A 76 30.27 1.33 -29.51
C GLY A 76 31.55 0.84 -28.79
N PRO A 77 31.41 -0.05 -27.80
CA PRO A 77 32.52 -0.40 -26.90
C PRO A 77 33.48 -1.43 -27.51
N ALA A 78 34.76 -1.30 -27.14
CA ALA A 78 35.79 -2.31 -27.32
C ALA A 78 35.70 -3.39 -26.22
N THR A 79 36.23 -4.57 -26.53
CA THR A 79 36.19 -5.81 -25.73
C THR A 79 36.99 -5.75 -24.43
N ILE A 80 36.54 -6.54 -23.45
CA ILE A 80 37.12 -6.73 -22.12
C ILE A 80 38.38 -7.61 -22.20
N SER A 81 39.55 -7.01 -21.99
CA SER A 81 40.68 -7.69 -21.35
C SER A 81 41.60 -6.62 -20.77
N GLU A 82 42.11 -6.87 -19.56
CA GLU A 82 43.12 -6.08 -18.82
C GLU A 82 42.57 -4.91 -17.99
N MET A 83 42.43 -5.15 -16.69
CA MET A 83 42.75 -4.16 -15.63
C MET A 83 42.69 -4.85 -14.26
N THR A 84 43.86 -5.11 -13.67
CA THR A 84 44.06 -5.63 -12.31
C THR A 84 44.64 -4.51 -11.44
N GLU A 85 43.83 -3.73 -10.71
CA GLU A 85 44.32 -2.85 -9.64
C GLU A 85 43.31 -2.76 -8.47
N THR A 86 43.83 -2.84 -7.25
CA THR A 86 43.10 -2.95 -5.97
C THR A 86 42.61 -1.61 -5.42
N CYS A 87 41.33 -1.53 -5.00
CA CYS A 87 40.76 -0.37 -4.31
C CYS A 87 41.21 -0.28 -2.84
N SER A 88 41.30 0.95 -2.30
CA SER A 88 41.57 1.21 -0.87
C SER A 88 40.27 1.54 -0.12
N CYS A 89 40.02 0.82 0.97
CA CYS A 89 38.84 0.98 1.83
C CYS A 89 39.30 1.13 3.29
N SER A 90 38.74 2.08 4.03
CA SER A 90 38.94 2.19 5.49
C SER A 90 37.99 1.23 6.21
N ALA A 91 38.53 0.32 7.01
CA ALA A 91 37.73 -0.59 7.82
C ALA A 91 36.99 0.18 8.94
N GLY A 92 35.66 0.07 8.98
CA GLY A 92 34.86 0.38 10.19
C GLY A 92 33.89 1.58 10.14
N GLY A 93 33.34 1.97 9.00
CA GLY A 93 32.25 2.98 8.94
C GLY A 93 31.59 3.09 7.56
N PRO A 94 30.40 3.71 7.42
CA PRO A 94 29.57 3.69 6.21
C PRO A 94 30.06 4.66 5.10
N THR A 95 31.37 4.89 5.02
CA THR A 95 31.96 5.84 4.05
C THR A 95 32.32 5.12 2.74
N PRO A 96 32.02 5.67 1.55
CA PRO A 96 32.32 5.01 0.28
C PRO A 96 33.83 4.85 0.03
N CYS A 97 34.25 3.71 -0.52
CA CYS A 97 35.63 3.52 -1.01
C CYS A 97 35.89 4.37 -2.25
N VAL A 98 37.10 4.92 -2.38
CA VAL A 98 37.50 5.76 -3.51
C VAL A 98 38.47 4.97 -4.39
N CYS A 99 38.03 4.58 -5.59
CA CYS A 99 38.89 3.93 -6.60
C CYS A 99 39.30 4.96 -7.67
N PRO A 100 40.60 5.25 -7.85
CA PRO A 100 41.04 6.21 -8.86
C PRO A 100 41.17 5.52 -10.22
N GLY A 101 40.28 5.84 -11.17
CA GLY A 101 40.53 5.47 -12.57
C GLY A 101 39.33 5.08 -13.43
N ALA A 102 38.28 5.89 -13.50
CA ALA A 102 37.39 5.87 -14.64
C ALA A 102 37.02 7.31 -15.01
N LYS A 103 37.58 7.81 -16.11
CA LYS A 103 37.18 9.11 -16.67
C LYS A 103 35.74 8.99 -17.19
N GLY A 104 34.78 9.45 -16.39
CA GLY A 104 33.41 9.73 -16.82
C GLY A 104 32.35 8.97 -16.03
N GLY A 105 31.73 9.69 -15.08
CA GLY A 105 30.54 9.24 -14.35
C GLY A 105 30.88 8.62 -13.01
N SER A 106 30.73 9.41 -11.94
CA SER A 106 30.62 8.89 -10.58
C SER A 106 29.37 7.99 -10.51
N ARG A 107 29.55 6.68 -10.70
CA ARG A 107 28.55 5.69 -10.34
C ARG A 107 28.60 5.58 -8.82
N LEU A 108 27.51 5.96 -8.15
CA LEU A 108 27.28 5.57 -6.75
C LEU A 108 27.22 4.04 -6.75
N VAL A 109 28.30 3.41 -6.29
CA VAL A 109 28.34 1.98 -5.99
C VAL A 109 27.64 1.84 -4.64
N TYR A 110 26.44 1.25 -4.62
CA TYR A 110 25.82 0.90 -3.35
C TYR A 110 26.60 -0.28 -2.75
N PRO A 111 26.65 -0.44 -1.41
CA PRO A 111 27.38 -1.55 -0.76
C PRO A 111 26.92 -2.95 -1.20
N THR A 112 25.83 -3.06 -1.96
CA THR A 112 25.26 -4.30 -2.51
C THR A 112 25.67 -4.58 -3.95
N ASP A 113 26.40 -3.68 -4.62
CA ASP A 113 26.84 -3.85 -6.02
C ASP A 113 28.02 -4.82 -6.17
N ASP A 114 28.39 -5.53 -5.10
CA ASP A 114 29.26 -6.69 -5.21
C ASP A 114 28.49 -7.90 -5.75
N TYR A 115 28.24 -7.89 -7.06
CA TYR A 115 27.70 -9.04 -7.80
C TYR A 115 28.68 -10.23 -7.83
N THR A 116 29.88 -10.15 -7.23
CA THR A 116 30.84 -11.26 -7.20
C THR A 116 30.53 -12.31 -6.12
N ASN A 117 29.64 -12.00 -5.16
CA ASN A 117 29.14 -12.98 -4.19
C ASN A 117 27.91 -13.79 -4.67
N TYR A 118 27.68 -13.83 -5.99
CA TYR A 118 26.65 -14.69 -6.62
C TYR A 118 27.19 -16.07 -7.02
N GLU A 119 28.31 -16.52 -6.44
CA GLU A 119 28.73 -17.92 -6.50
C GLU A 119 28.18 -18.63 -5.26
N ASN A 120 27.25 -19.58 -5.47
CA ASN A 120 26.61 -20.46 -4.48
C ASN A 120 25.31 -19.99 -3.80
N GLY A 121 24.53 -19.07 -4.40
CA GLY A 121 23.11 -18.90 -4.04
C GLY A 121 22.79 -18.28 -2.67
N THR A 122 23.75 -18.14 -1.75
CA THR A 122 23.53 -17.54 -0.43
C THR A 122 24.05 -16.11 -0.36
N TYR A 123 23.16 -15.13 -0.46
CA TYR A 123 23.50 -13.75 -0.13
C TYR A 123 23.50 -13.60 1.40
N ALA A 124 24.65 -13.80 2.03
CA ALA A 124 24.81 -13.45 3.44
C ALA A 124 24.90 -11.92 3.56
N SER A 125 23.82 -11.28 3.99
CA SER A 125 23.82 -9.85 4.24
C SER A 125 24.93 -9.50 5.24
N PRO A 126 25.77 -8.48 5.00
CA PRO A 126 26.79 -8.04 5.95
C PRO A 126 26.19 -7.54 7.28
N TYR A 127 24.87 -7.38 7.33
CA TYR A 127 24.10 -6.96 8.50
C TYR A 127 23.41 -8.10 9.25
N GLY A 128 23.59 -9.36 8.82
CA GLY A 128 23.04 -10.54 9.52
C GLY A 128 21.53 -10.74 9.35
N TYR A 129 20.90 -10.10 8.37
CA TYR A 129 19.48 -10.26 8.04
C TYR A 129 19.26 -11.18 6.83
N PRO A 130 18.13 -11.91 6.77
CA PRO A 130 17.75 -12.65 5.57
C PRO A 130 17.73 -11.74 4.33
N PRO A 131 18.18 -12.22 3.16
CA PRO A 131 18.09 -11.44 1.94
C PRO A 131 16.62 -11.24 1.55
N ARG A 132 16.33 -10.10 0.91
CA ARG A 132 14.99 -9.82 0.38
C ARG A 132 14.73 -10.68 -0.86
N ASP A 133 13.59 -11.35 -0.90
CA ASP A 133 13.11 -11.98 -2.13
C ASP A 133 12.53 -10.93 -3.09
N MET A 134 13.26 -10.66 -4.17
CA MET A 134 12.85 -9.75 -5.24
C MET A 134 12.23 -10.48 -6.43
N ILE A 135 12.14 -11.81 -6.38
CA ILE A 135 11.68 -12.66 -7.47
C ILE A 135 10.24 -13.11 -7.21
N GLY A 136 9.94 -13.60 -6.01
CA GLY A 136 8.63 -14.17 -5.66
C GLY A 136 8.22 -15.28 -6.64
N TYR A 137 6.99 -15.21 -7.17
CA TYR A 137 6.54 -16.13 -8.22
C TYR A 137 7.27 -15.98 -9.57
N GLY A 138 7.97 -14.86 -9.80
CA GLY A 138 8.69 -14.58 -11.04
C GLY A 138 7.82 -14.78 -12.28
N ARG A 139 8.38 -15.42 -13.33
CA ARG A 139 7.64 -15.72 -14.57
C ARG A 139 6.47 -16.68 -14.37
N ASN A 140 6.45 -17.46 -13.28
CA ASN A 140 5.34 -18.36 -12.98
C ASN A 140 4.10 -17.59 -12.49
N TYR A 141 4.20 -16.29 -12.20
CA TYR A 141 3.06 -15.46 -11.79
C TYR A 141 1.90 -15.49 -12.82
N THR A 142 2.23 -15.62 -14.12
CA THR A 142 1.25 -15.69 -15.23
C THR A 142 0.74 -17.09 -15.52
N THR A 143 1.17 -18.10 -14.75
CA THR A 143 0.72 -19.49 -14.93
C THR A 143 0.24 -20.11 -13.61
N PHE A 144 0.56 -19.51 -12.46
CA PHE A 144 0.17 -20.00 -11.15
C PHE A 144 -1.35 -20.05 -10.98
N GLN A 145 -1.84 -21.20 -10.52
CA GLN A 145 -3.27 -21.44 -10.32
C GLN A 145 -3.59 -21.53 -8.83
N PRO A 146 -4.21 -20.52 -8.21
CA PRO A 146 -4.61 -20.59 -6.80
C PRO A 146 -5.75 -21.59 -6.55
N LYS A 147 -6.47 -22.02 -7.59
CA LYS A 147 -7.60 -22.98 -7.51
C LYS A 147 -8.72 -22.51 -6.57
N TRP A 148 -9.09 -21.23 -6.63
CA TRP A 148 -10.12 -20.68 -5.74
C TRP A 148 -11.42 -21.51 -5.76
N PRO A 149 -12.12 -21.65 -4.62
CA PRO A 149 -13.37 -22.40 -4.53
C PRO A 149 -14.38 -22.00 -5.61
N GLY A 150 -15.13 -22.97 -6.13
CA GLY A 150 -16.10 -22.73 -7.21
C GLY A 150 -15.51 -22.31 -8.56
N GLY A 151 -14.18 -22.28 -8.70
CA GLY A 151 -13.54 -21.77 -9.91
C GLY A 151 -13.58 -20.24 -10.02
N ALA A 152 -13.74 -19.55 -8.88
CA ALA A 152 -13.78 -18.09 -8.79
C ALA A 152 -12.55 -17.46 -9.46
N LYS A 153 -12.79 -16.34 -10.14
CA LYS A 153 -11.79 -15.58 -10.90
C LYS A 153 -11.04 -14.58 -10.01
N LEU A 154 -11.61 -14.25 -8.86
CA LEU A 154 -11.01 -13.36 -7.88
C LEU A 154 -11.37 -13.80 -6.47
N ALA A 155 -10.40 -13.88 -5.57
CA ALA A 155 -10.66 -13.92 -4.13
C ALA A 155 -10.63 -12.50 -3.58
N LEU A 156 -11.69 -12.03 -2.93
CA LEU A 156 -11.78 -10.67 -2.41
C LEU A 156 -11.81 -10.69 -0.87
N SER A 157 -10.79 -10.10 -0.25
CA SER A 157 -10.63 -10.01 1.21
C SER A 157 -10.83 -8.57 1.67
N PHE A 158 -12.00 -8.29 2.23
CA PHE A 158 -12.22 -7.06 3.00
C PHE A 158 -11.61 -7.16 4.38
N VAL A 159 -10.90 -6.11 4.81
CA VAL A 159 -10.24 -6.04 6.10
C VAL A 159 -10.68 -4.77 6.83
N MET A 160 -11.30 -4.91 7.99
CA MET A 160 -11.66 -3.80 8.86
C MET A 160 -10.72 -3.74 10.06
N ASN A 161 -9.97 -2.65 10.18
CA ASN A 161 -9.09 -2.39 11.32
C ASN A 161 -9.94 -1.83 12.46
N TYR A 162 -9.81 -2.45 13.63
CA TYR A 162 -10.42 -2.01 14.89
C TYR A 162 -9.30 -1.69 15.88
N GLU A 163 -8.95 -0.41 15.93
CA GLU A 163 -7.75 0.11 16.61
C GLU A 163 -8.11 1.11 17.70
N GLU A 164 -9.33 1.66 17.64
CA GLU A 164 -9.87 2.71 18.48
C GLU A 164 -9.97 2.29 19.96
N GLY A 165 -9.14 2.91 20.81
CA GLY A 165 -8.90 2.56 22.21
C GLY A 165 -7.61 1.76 22.44
N GLY A 166 -6.80 1.55 21.41
CA GLY A 166 -5.51 0.85 21.46
C GLY A 166 -4.33 1.65 20.91
N GLU A 167 -4.59 2.82 20.33
CA GLU A 167 -3.62 3.80 19.81
C GLU A 167 -2.74 4.43 20.90
N ASN A 168 -1.80 5.30 20.50
CA ASN A 168 -0.97 6.04 21.45
C ASN A 168 -1.81 7.02 22.28
N CYS A 169 -1.76 6.89 23.60
CA CYS A 169 -2.37 7.82 24.53
C CYS A 169 -1.64 7.73 25.88
N VAL A 170 -1.44 8.86 26.54
CA VAL A 170 -0.84 8.89 27.88
C VAL A 170 -1.67 8.10 28.91
N LEU A 171 -2.98 7.94 28.68
CA LEU A 171 -3.86 7.08 29.49
C LEU A 171 -3.55 5.58 29.33
N HIS A 172 -2.86 5.20 28.25
CA HIS A 172 -2.42 3.83 27.99
C HIS A 172 -0.97 3.58 28.46
N GLY A 173 -0.33 4.60 29.04
CA GLY A 173 1.06 4.55 29.50
C GLY A 173 2.09 4.95 28.45
N ASP A 174 1.66 5.51 27.31
CA ASP A 174 2.58 5.99 26.28
C ASP A 174 3.14 7.38 26.61
N GLU A 175 4.30 7.70 26.05
CA GLU A 175 4.96 9.00 26.27
C GLU A 175 4.23 10.16 25.58
N PHE A 176 3.46 9.89 24.53
CA PHE A 176 2.85 10.92 23.69
C PHE A 176 1.45 10.54 23.17
N SER A 177 0.70 11.56 22.75
CA SER A 177 -0.59 11.39 22.06
C SER A 177 -0.42 10.81 20.64
N GLU A 178 -1.43 10.08 20.16
CA GLU A 178 -1.51 9.64 18.76
C GLU A 178 -1.42 10.81 17.77
N ASN A 179 -0.87 10.52 16.60
CA ASN A 179 -0.65 11.50 15.53
C ASN A 179 -0.88 10.93 14.12
N LEU A 180 -1.27 9.66 14.00
CA LEU A 180 -1.51 8.97 12.75
C LEU A 180 -3.01 8.78 12.45
N LEU A 181 -3.31 8.66 11.16
CA LEU A 181 -4.59 8.19 10.60
C LEU A 181 -5.83 8.86 11.23
N SER A 182 -5.86 10.18 11.17
CA SER A 182 -6.99 11.01 11.59
C SER A 182 -7.22 12.14 10.60
N GLU A 183 -8.29 12.91 10.78
CA GLU A 183 -8.57 14.10 9.97
C GLU A 183 -7.51 15.21 10.12
N ILE A 184 -6.71 15.16 11.20
CA ILE A 184 -5.63 16.12 11.44
C ILE A 184 -4.35 15.60 10.78
N VAL A 185 -4.27 15.79 9.47
CA VAL A 185 -3.14 15.32 8.65
C VAL A 185 -1.86 16.05 9.05
N GLY A 186 -0.79 15.29 9.32
CA GLY A 186 0.50 15.85 9.72
C GLY A 186 0.55 16.31 11.18
N GLU A 187 -0.40 15.86 12.01
CA GLU A 187 -0.36 16.13 13.45
C GLU A 187 0.96 15.67 14.07
N ARG A 188 1.42 16.43 15.06
CA ARG A 188 2.61 16.12 15.83
C ARG A 188 2.25 15.33 17.09
N LYS A 189 3.19 14.52 17.55
CA LYS A 189 3.11 13.89 18.87
C LYS A 189 3.15 14.98 19.95
N ILE A 190 2.17 14.98 20.86
CA ILE A 190 2.18 15.84 22.04
C ILE A 190 2.72 15.02 23.21
N VAL A 191 3.90 15.38 23.70
CA VAL A 191 4.61 14.63 24.75
C VAL A 191 4.01 14.93 26.12
N GLY A 192 3.75 13.89 26.91
CA GLY A 192 3.25 13.98 28.28
C GLY A 192 1.81 14.46 28.44
N GLU A 193 1.13 14.75 27.33
CA GLU A 193 -0.22 15.31 27.34
C GLU A 193 -1.19 14.52 26.45
N ARG A 194 -2.48 14.75 26.71
CA ARG A 194 -3.58 14.24 25.89
C ARG A 194 -3.82 15.13 24.69
N ASN A 195 -4.20 14.54 23.56
CA ASN A 195 -4.73 15.30 22.42
C ASN A 195 -6.24 15.04 22.32
N MET A 196 -7.03 15.95 22.89
CA MET A 196 -8.48 15.78 23.01
C MET A 196 -9.18 15.64 21.65
N ASN A 197 -8.70 16.35 20.62
CA ASN A 197 -9.26 16.23 19.27
C ASN A 197 -8.94 14.87 18.66
N MET A 198 -7.70 14.41 18.81
CA MET A 198 -7.29 13.09 18.32
C MET A 198 -8.08 11.97 18.99
N GLU A 199 -8.21 12.00 20.32
CA GLU A 199 -8.99 11.02 21.07
C GLU A 199 -10.43 10.98 20.59
N SER A 200 -11.09 12.14 20.42
CA SER A 200 -12.46 12.21 19.93
C SER A 200 -12.61 11.69 18.48
N LEU A 201 -11.62 11.91 17.61
CA LEU A 201 -11.61 11.37 16.25
C LEU A 201 -11.51 9.83 16.26
N TYR A 202 -10.71 9.25 17.16
CA TYR A 202 -10.66 7.80 17.35
C TYR A 202 -11.96 7.27 17.96
N GLU A 203 -12.51 7.93 18.98
CA GLU A 203 -13.80 7.57 19.57
C GLU A 203 -14.93 7.48 18.53
N TYR A 204 -14.92 8.30 17.47
CA TYR A 204 -15.90 8.19 16.39
C TYR A 204 -15.94 6.78 15.77
N GLY A 205 -14.77 6.17 15.54
CA GLY A 205 -14.67 4.85 14.93
C GLY A 205 -15.35 3.78 15.77
N SER A 206 -15.08 3.74 17.07
CA SER A 206 -15.67 2.75 17.98
C SER A 206 -17.15 3.04 18.31
N ARG A 207 -17.55 4.31 18.37
CA ARG A 207 -18.92 4.72 18.74
C ARG A 207 -19.93 4.68 17.60
N ALA A 208 -19.50 4.97 16.37
CA ALA A 208 -20.40 5.12 15.22
C ALA A 208 -19.88 4.46 13.94
N GLY A 209 -18.59 4.62 13.64
CA GLY A 209 -17.99 4.16 12.39
C GLY A 209 -18.11 2.65 12.17
N PHE A 210 -17.73 1.85 13.18
CA PHE A 210 -17.86 0.40 13.16
C PHE A 210 -19.29 -0.04 12.85
N TRP A 211 -20.28 0.49 13.56
CA TRP A 211 -21.69 0.09 13.41
C TRP A 211 -22.23 0.37 12.01
N ARG A 212 -21.78 1.46 11.38
CA ARG A 212 -22.13 1.79 9.99
C ARG A 212 -21.55 0.78 9.01
N VAL A 213 -20.26 0.45 9.12
CA VAL A 213 -19.61 -0.53 8.25
C VAL A 213 -20.19 -1.92 8.47
N HIS A 214 -20.35 -2.34 9.73
CA HIS A 214 -20.99 -3.61 10.10
C HIS A 214 -22.39 -3.74 9.46
N LYS A 215 -23.22 -2.69 9.50
CA LYS A 215 -24.52 -2.67 8.84
C LYS A 215 -24.41 -2.88 7.32
N LEU A 216 -23.48 -2.20 6.65
CA LEU A 216 -23.30 -2.31 5.19
C LEU A 216 -22.98 -3.74 4.74
N PHE A 217 -22.11 -4.44 5.47
CA PHE A 217 -21.75 -5.83 5.19
C PHE A 217 -22.90 -6.80 5.50
N LYS A 218 -23.53 -6.64 6.68
CA LYS A 218 -24.70 -7.43 7.11
C LYS A 218 -25.84 -7.40 6.11
N GLU A 219 -26.23 -6.20 5.65
CA GLU A 219 -27.32 -6.02 4.67
C GLU A 219 -27.05 -6.72 3.34
N ARG A 220 -25.78 -6.96 3.02
CA ARG A 220 -25.36 -7.60 1.76
C ARG A 220 -25.02 -9.08 1.92
N GLY A 221 -25.05 -9.61 3.15
CA GLY A 221 -24.64 -10.99 3.44
C GLY A 221 -23.16 -11.24 3.14
N MET A 222 -22.31 -10.21 3.26
CA MET A 222 -20.87 -10.30 2.99
C MET A 222 -20.09 -10.44 4.29
N VAL A 223 -18.98 -11.17 4.22
CA VAL A 223 -18.03 -11.34 5.34
C VAL A 223 -16.80 -10.46 5.16
N LEU A 224 -16.10 -10.21 6.26
CA LEU A 224 -14.80 -9.54 6.27
C LEU A 224 -13.90 -10.15 7.35
N THR A 225 -12.62 -9.79 7.32
CA THR A 225 -11.68 -10.05 8.41
C THR A 225 -11.46 -8.78 9.21
N VAL A 226 -11.56 -8.86 10.53
CA VAL A 226 -11.20 -7.77 11.42
C VAL A 226 -9.75 -7.90 11.84
N PHE A 227 -8.97 -6.85 11.67
CA PHE A 227 -7.68 -6.68 12.32
C PHE A 227 -7.92 -5.95 13.65
N ALA A 228 -8.07 -6.72 14.72
CA ALA A 228 -8.46 -6.19 16.03
C ALA A 228 -7.27 -6.02 16.96
N VAL A 229 -7.00 -4.77 17.37
CA VAL A 229 -6.02 -4.47 18.41
C VAL A 229 -6.61 -4.96 19.74
N ALA A 230 -5.90 -5.84 20.45
CA ALA A 230 -6.48 -6.55 21.58
C ALA A 230 -6.88 -5.61 22.74
N MET A 231 -6.11 -4.54 23.00
CA MET A 231 -6.51 -3.51 23.95
C MET A 231 -7.82 -2.84 23.54
N ALA A 232 -7.95 -2.39 22.29
CA ALA A 232 -9.17 -1.77 21.78
C ALA A 232 -10.38 -2.70 21.92
N LEU A 233 -10.21 -3.97 21.54
CA LEU A 233 -11.26 -4.98 21.62
C LEU A 233 -11.72 -5.23 23.07
N SER A 234 -10.78 -5.23 24.03
CA SER A 234 -11.10 -5.41 25.45
C SER A 234 -11.92 -4.26 26.05
N ARG A 235 -11.82 -3.04 25.48
CA ARG A 235 -12.58 -1.87 25.91
C ARG A 235 -14.01 -1.85 25.38
N ASN A 236 -14.30 -2.63 24.34
CA ASN A 236 -15.62 -2.66 23.70
C ASN A 236 -16.06 -4.09 23.36
N PRO A 237 -16.43 -4.90 24.37
CA PRO A 237 -16.82 -6.29 24.16
C PRO A 237 -18.11 -6.46 23.33
N ASP A 238 -18.99 -5.46 23.31
CA ASP A 238 -20.21 -5.50 22.48
C ASP A 238 -19.89 -5.51 20.99
N VAL A 239 -18.85 -4.78 20.58
CA VAL A 239 -18.34 -4.82 19.21
C VAL A 239 -17.75 -6.19 18.88
N ALA A 240 -17.01 -6.80 19.80
CA ALA A 240 -16.47 -8.15 19.61
C ALA A 240 -17.58 -9.18 19.41
N LYS A 241 -18.64 -9.10 20.22
CA LYS A 241 -19.83 -9.95 20.08
C LYS A 241 -20.50 -9.75 18.72
N ALA A 242 -20.68 -8.50 18.27
CA ALA A 242 -21.25 -8.21 16.96
C ALA A 242 -20.41 -8.78 15.79
N MET A 243 -19.08 -8.74 15.89
CA MET A 243 -18.19 -9.35 14.89
C MET A 243 -18.43 -10.87 14.78
N VAL A 244 -18.52 -11.57 15.91
CA VAL A 244 -18.76 -13.02 15.95
C VAL A 244 -20.16 -13.36 15.42
N GLU A 245 -21.19 -12.62 15.83
CA GLU A 245 -22.57 -12.82 15.37
C GLU A 245 -22.73 -12.59 13.85
N ALA A 246 -21.93 -11.69 13.28
CA ALA A 246 -21.90 -11.43 11.84
C ALA A 246 -21.12 -12.49 11.04
N GLY A 247 -20.45 -13.43 11.70
CA GLY A 247 -19.57 -14.41 11.05
C GLY A 247 -18.29 -13.77 10.48
N PHE A 248 -17.89 -12.60 10.98
CA PHE A 248 -16.61 -12.01 10.61
C PHE A 248 -15.47 -12.78 11.26
N GLU A 249 -14.37 -12.93 10.54
CA GLU A 249 -13.14 -13.37 11.17
C GLU A 249 -12.63 -12.26 12.10
N VAL A 250 -12.13 -12.61 13.27
CA VAL A 250 -11.37 -11.69 14.12
C VAL A 250 -9.94 -12.19 14.20
N ALA A 251 -9.05 -11.56 13.43
CA ALA A 251 -7.60 -11.75 13.48
C ALA A 251 -7.00 -10.72 14.45
N THR A 252 -5.80 -10.98 14.97
CA THR A 252 -5.17 -10.04 15.90
C THR A 252 -4.40 -8.96 15.16
N HIS A 253 -4.53 -7.71 15.60
CA HIS A 253 -3.71 -6.59 15.17
C HIS A 253 -2.69 -6.20 16.25
N GLY A 254 -2.18 -7.20 16.97
CA GLY A 254 -1.31 -7.03 18.12
C GLY A 254 -2.03 -6.53 19.37
N TYR A 255 -1.27 -6.32 20.45
CA TYR A 255 -1.82 -5.86 21.73
C TYR A 255 -2.12 -4.35 21.72
N ARG A 256 -1.19 -3.56 21.18
CA ARG A 256 -1.22 -2.10 21.05
C ARG A 256 -1.03 -1.69 19.60
N TRP A 257 -1.65 -0.59 19.20
CA TRP A 257 -1.47 0.00 17.88
C TRP A 257 -0.31 1.00 17.82
N ILE A 258 0.88 0.56 18.19
CA ILE A 258 2.10 1.39 18.25
C ILE A 258 3.10 0.99 17.18
N ASP A 259 4.17 1.76 17.03
CA ASP A 259 5.30 1.37 16.19
C ASP A 259 6.20 0.39 16.94
N TYR A 260 6.40 -0.83 16.40
CA TYR A 260 7.21 -1.86 17.04
C TYR A 260 8.69 -1.80 16.63
N GLN A 261 9.10 -0.87 15.76
CA GLN A 261 10.47 -0.74 15.25
C GLN A 261 11.54 -0.82 16.35
N ASN A 262 11.29 -0.20 17.51
CA ASN A 262 12.23 -0.11 18.63
C ASN A 262 11.71 -0.76 19.93
N VAL A 263 10.62 -1.53 19.85
CA VAL A 263 10.12 -2.26 21.02
C VAL A 263 11.10 -3.39 21.37
N PRO A 264 11.53 -3.53 22.65
CA PRO A 264 12.40 -4.63 23.04
C PRO A 264 11.76 -6.00 22.78
N GLU A 265 12.56 -6.98 22.34
CA GLU A 265 12.07 -8.32 21.97
C GLU A 265 11.20 -8.97 23.06
N GLU A 266 11.65 -8.92 24.32
CA GLU A 266 10.91 -9.50 25.45
C GLU A 266 9.56 -8.83 25.65
N GLU A 267 9.45 -7.53 25.36
CA GLU A 267 8.19 -6.81 25.49
C GLU A 267 7.25 -7.09 24.31
N GLU A 268 7.79 -7.16 23.09
CA GLU A 268 7.02 -7.56 21.91
C GLU A 268 6.48 -8.99 22.05
N ARG A 269 7.28 -9.93 22.57
CA ARG A 269 6.85 -11.29 22.89
C ARG A 269 5.70 -11.32 23.89
N LYS A 270 5.76 -10.50 24.95
CA LYS A 270 4.66 -10.33 25.91
C LYS A 270 3.43 -9.74 25.24
N HIS A 271 3.58 -8.75 24.37
CA HIS A 271 2.49 -8.13 23.63
C HIS A 271 1.79 -9.16 22.72
N ILE A 272 2.53 -9.97 21.96
CA ILE A 272 1.95 -11.02 21.12
C ILE A 272 1.13 -12.00 21.97
N LYS A 273 1.71 -12.49 23.08
CA LYS A 273 1.01 -13.39 24.00
C LYS A 273 -0.24 -12.75 24.61
N ALA A 274 -0.14 -11.50 25.08
CA ALA A 274 -1.26 -10.76 25.65
C ALA A 274 -2.38 -10.57 24.62
N ALA A 275 -2.04 -10.29 23.37
CA ALA A 275 -3.01 -10.15 22.30
C ALA A 275 -3.83 -11.43 22.08
N VAL A 276 -3.16 -12.59 22.01
CA VAL A 276 -3.81 -13.90 21.89
C VAL A 276 -4.74 -14.18 23.07
N GLU A 277 -4.27 -13.97 24.31
CA GLU A 277 -5.05 -14.27 25.52
C GLU A 277 -6.27 -13.35 25.67
N ILE A 278 -6.10 -12.04 25.46
CA ILE A 278 -7.18 -11.07 25.55
C ILE A 278 -8.23 -11.37 24.48
N GLN A 279 -7.80 -11.61 23.24
CA GLN A 279 -8.73 -11.89 22.16
C GLN A 279 -9.49 -13.20 22.38
N LYS A 280 -8.81 -14.26 22.83
CA LYS A 280 -9.47 -15.53 23.19
C LYS A 280 -10.53 -15.33 24.26
N ARG A 281 -10.25 -14.50 25.27
CA ARG A 281 -11.21 -14.19 26.34
C ARG A 281 -12.41 -13.39 25.84
N VAL A 282 -12.20 -12.39 24.98
CA VAL A 282 -13.25 -11.45 24.55
C VAL A 282 -14.10 -12.02 23.41
N VAL A 283 -13.48 -12.74 22.47
CA VAL A 283 -14.12 -13.28 21.26
C VAL A 283 -14.60 -14.74 21.47
N GLY A 284 -13.98 -15.46 22.41
CA GLY A 284 -14.29 -16.86 22.72
C GLY A 284 -13.41 -17.88 21.98
N TYR A 285 -12.59 -17.45 21.01
CA TYR A 285 -11.62 -18.28 20.31
C TYR A 285 -10.32 -17.51 20.07
N ARG A 286 -9.20 -18.23 19.92
CA ARG A 286 -7.90 -17.61 19.64
C ARG A 286 -7.84 -17.04 18.22
N PRO A 287 -7.09 -15.95 17.97
CA PRO A 287 -6.80 -15.52 16.61
C PRO A 287 -6.02 -16.59 15.84
N MET A 288 -6.39 -16.78 14.57
CA MET A 288 -5.71 -17.70 13.65
C MET A 288 -4.70 -16.98 12.74
N GLY A 289 -4.73 -15.66 12.67
CA GLY A 289 -3.74 -14.86 11.96
C GLY A 289 -3.46 -13.54 12.65
N ILE A 290 -2.36 -12.92 12.25
CA ILE A 290 -1.85 -11.68 12.82
C ILE A 290 -1.42 -10.70 11.73
N TYR A 291 -1.62 -9.42 12.00
CA TYR A 291 -1.02 -8.32 11.27
C TYR A 291 -0.48 -7.33 12.30
N GLN A 292 0.82 -7.08 12.34
CA GLN A 292 1.40 -6.10 13.27
C GLN A 292 1.29 -4.67 12.68
N GLY A 293 1.36 -4.55 11.37
CA GLY A 293 1.27 -3.33 10.56
C GLY A 293 2.53 -2.47 10.59
N LYS A 294 3.07 -2.24 11.79
CA LYS A 294 4.33 -1.53 12.02
C LYS A 294 5.36 -2.47 12.67
N PRO A 295 5.72 -3.60 12.02
CA PRO A 295 6.64 -4.60 12.57
C PRO A 295 8.09 -4.12 12.56
N ASN A 296 8.96 -4.86 13.25
CA ASN A 296 10.40 -4.83 13.10
C ASN A 296 10.90 -6.16 12.50
N GLU A 297 12.22 -6.30 12.35
CA GLU A 297 12.87 -7.48 11.74
C GLU A 297 12.69 -8.78 12.54
N ARG A 298 12.42 -8.70 13.84
CA ARG A 298 12.20 -9.86 14.73
C ARG A 298 10.72 -10.26 14.80
N THR A 299 9.79 -9.36 14.51
CA THR A 299 8.35 -9.55 14.71
C THR A 299 7.86 -10.88 14.13
N ARG A 300 8.21 -11.21 12.88
CA ARG A 300 7.75 -12.45 12.23
C ARG A 300 8.29 -13.70 12.93
N ARG A 301 9.55 -13.70 13.35
CA ARG A 301 10.11 -14.81 14.16
C ARG A 301 9.32 -14.99 15.44
N LEU A 302 9.02 -13.91 16.17
CA LEU A 302 8.25 -13.96 17.41
C LEU A 302 6.82 -14.50 17.21
N ILE A 303 6.18 -14.14 16.10
CA ILE A 303 4.88 -14.67 15.68
C ILE A 303 4.96 -16.19 15.46
N ILE A 304 5.99 -16.63 14.74
CA ILE A 304 6.23 -18.03 14.41
C ILE A 304 6.53 -18.87 15.65
N GLU A 305 7.24 -18.28 16.63
CA GLU A 305 7.57 -18.88 17.93
C GLU A 305 6.36 -19.00 18.86
N GLU A 306 5.34 -18.13 18.78
CA GLU A 306 4.08 -18.29 19.53
C GLU A 306 3.38 -19.60 19.16
N GLY A 307 3.46 -19.99 17.87
CA GLY A 307 3.19 -21.35 17.41
C GLY A 307 1.74 -21.72 17.15
N GLY A 308 0.77 -20.82 17.36
CA GLY A 308 -0.65 -21.12 17.12
C GLY A 308 -1.33 -20.28 16.03
N PHE A 309 -0.59 -19.40 15.35
CA PHE A 309 -1.05 -18.70 14.15
C PHE A 309 -0.87 -19.57 12.89
N LEU A 310 -1.73 -19.38 11.90
CA LEU A 310 -1.67 -20.01 10.58
C LEU A 310 -1.04 -19.12 9.52
N TRP A 311 -1.15 -17.80 9.67
CA TRP A 311 -0.68 -16.83 8.69
C TRP A 311 -0.35 -15.48 9.33
N ASP A 312 0.54 -14.71 8.69
CA ASP A 312 0.69 -13.27 8.92
C ASP A 312 0.40 -12.45 7.65
N ALA A 313 0.19 -11.14 7.82
CA ALA A 313 -0.05 -10.21 6.72
C ALA A 313 0.89 -8.99 6.72
N ASP A 314 2.03 -9.07 7.40
CA ASP A 314 3.08 -8.04 7.43
C ASP A 314 3.95 -8.07 6.17
N ALA A 315 3.29 -8.09 5.01
CA ALA A 315 3.89 -8.02 3.69
C ALA A 315 2.93 -7.34 2.71
N TYR A 316 3.47 -6.64 1.72
CA TYR A 316 2.71 -5.88 0.71
C TYR A 316 3.19 -6.20 -0.71
N SER A 317 3.85 -7.34 -0.89
CA SER A 317 4.74 -7.62 -2.01
C SER A 317 4.17 -8.55 -3.09
N ASP A 318 2.90 -8.95 -3.01
CA ASP A 318 2.31 -9.85 -3.99
C ASP A 318 0.76 -9.75 -4.00
N ASP A 319 0.14 -10.28 -5.07
CA ASP A 319 -1.31 -10.42 -5.24
C ASP A 319 -1.79 -11.86 -4.94
N LEU A 320 -0.91 -12.71 -4.42
CA LEU A 320 -1.19 -14.07 -3.98
C LEU A 320 -0.55 -14.35 -2.61
N PRO A 321 -1.14 -15.23 -1.79
CA PRO A 321 -0.44 -15.78 -0.63
C PRO A 321 0.84 -16.51 -1.05
N PHE A 322 1.86 -16.56 -0.20
CA PHE A 322 3.10 -17.30 -0.47
C PHE A 322 3.74 -17.83 0.82
N TRP A 323 4.62 -18.82 0.67
CA TRP A 323 5.34 -19.41 1.80
C TRP A 323 6.70 -18.73 1.99
N ASN A 324 6.94 -18.24 3.20
CA ASN A 324 8.24 -17.81 3.68
C ASN A 324 8.94 -18.98 4.40
N PHE A 325 10.26 -19.08 4.28
CA PHE A 325 11.06 -20.19 4.82
C PHE A 325 12.20 -19.73 5.74
N ASP A 326 12.25 -18.43 6.09
CA ASP A 326 13.40 -17.84 6.80
C ASP A 326 13.64 -18.49 8.17
N GLU A 327 12.56 -18.97 8.82
CA GLU A 327 12.59 -19.63 10.12
C GLU A 327 12.61 -21.17 10.03
N GLY A 328 13.11 -21.72 8.91
CA GLY A 328 13.35 -23.16 8.72
C GLY A 328 12.09 -24.03 8.56
N LYS A 329 10.90 -23.44 8.57
CA LYS A 329 9.62 -24.11 8.28
C LYS A 329 8.74 -23.23 7.39
N PRO A 330 7.85 -23.84 6.58
CA PRO A 330 6.90 -23.06 5.77
C PRO A 330 6.02 -22.19 6.66
N TRP A 331 6.07 -20.87 6.42
CA TRP A 331 5.24 -19.89 7.08
C TRP A 331 4.38 -19.15 6.06
N LEU A 332 3.06 -19.16 6.23
CA LEU A 332 2.16 -18.56 5.26
C LEU A 332 2.09 -17.05 5.44
N ILE A 333 2.46 -16.33 4.39
CA ILE A 333 2.20 -14.90 4.26
C ILE A 333 1.00 -14.72 3.34
N ILE A 334 -0.01 -13.99 3.82
CA ILE A 334 -1.09 -13.49 2.98
C ILE A 334 -0.87 -11.97 2.87
N PRO A 335 -0.40 -11.45 1.73
CA PRO A 335 -0.09 -10.03 1.59
C PRO A 335 -1.30 -9.14 1.84
N TYR A 336 -1.04 -7.94 2.36
CA TYR A 336 -2.03 -6.90 2.59
C TYR A 336 -1.81 -5.70 1.65
N THR A 337 -2.52 -4.60 1.86
CA THR A 337 -2.49 -3.43 0.99
C THR A 337 -2.44 -2.12 1.76
N LEU A 338 -1.63 -1.19 1.25
CA LEU A 338 -1.62 0.22 1.66
C LEU A 338 -2.17 1.14 0.53
N THR A 339 -2.63 0.56 -0.59
CA THR A 339 -3.13 1.29 -1.77
C THR A 339 -4.65 1.18 -1.89
N ASN A 340 -5.19 -0.04 -1.93
CA ASN A 340 -6.62 -0.32 -1.84
C ASN A 340 -7.09 -0.18 -0.37
N ASN A 341 -6.81 0.97 0.22
CA ASN A 341 -6.92 1.20 1.65
C ASN A 341 -7.47 2.60 1.92
N ASP A 342 -8.50 2.71 2.76
CA ASP A 342 -9.12 4.00 3.08
C ASP A 342 -8.18 4.93 3.86
N MET A 343 -7.08 4.44 4.44
CA MET A 343 -6.05 5.28 5.06
C MET A 343 -5.50 6.37 4.13
N VAL A 344 -5.62 6.17 2.81
CA VAL A 344 -5.22 7.11 1.76
C VAL A 344 -6.05 8.41 1.80
N PHE A 345 -7.24 8.41 2.38
CA PHE A 345 -8.01 9.63 2.68
C PHE A 345 -7.24 10.60 3.59
N VAL A 346 -6.43 10.07 4.52
CA VAL A 346 -5.86 10.83 5.65
C VAL A 346 -4.32 10.86 5.68
N ARG A 347 -3.64 10.32 4.66
CA ARG A 347 -2.16 10.36 4.53
C ARG A 347 -1.63 11.53 3.68
N GLY A 348 -2.45 12.56 3.45
CA GLY A 348 -2.15 13.66 2.51
C GLY A 348 -3.23 13.89 1.45
N ALA A 349 -4.46 13.39 1.68
CA ALA A 349 -5.65 13.55 0.85
C ALA A 349 -5.49 13.11 -0.62
N ASN A 350 -5.07 11.86 -0.85
CA ASN A 350 -5.00 11.26 -2.19
C ASN A 350 -6.36 10.73 -2.68
N PHE A 351 -7.29 10.41 -1.78
CA PHE A 351 -8.70 10.27 -2.11
C PHE A 351 -9.45 11.51 -1.65
N PRO A 352 -9.78 12.46 -2.55
CA PRO A 352 -10.43 13.71 -2.15
C PRO A 352 -11.90 13.51 -1.71
N HIS A 353 -12.54 12.45 -2.17
CA HIS A 353 -13.94 12.14 -1.87
C HIS A 353 -14.24 10.65 -2.16
N GLU A 354 -15.46 10.21 -1.86
CA GLU A 354 -15.91 8.82 -1.91
C GLU A 354 -15.89 8.20 -3.31
N GLU A 355 -16.20 8.97 -4.36
CA GLU A 355 -16.10 8.51 -5.75
C GLU A 355 -14.66 8.10 -6.10
N ALA A 356 -13.65 8.85 -5.65
CA ALA A 356 -12.25 8.53 -5.94
C ALA A 356 -11.84 7.17 -5.35
N PHE A 357 -12.28 6.89 -4.12
CA PHE A 357 -12.07 5.59 -3.48
C PHE A 357 -12.82 4.47 -4.21
N PHE A 358 -14.10 4.69 -4.54
CA PHE A 358 -14.89 3.72 -5.32
C PHE A 358 -14.23 3.38 -6.66
N LEU A 359 -13.86 4.39 -7.45
CA LEU A 359 -13.23 4.20 -8.77
C LEU A 359 -11.88 3.49 -8.66
N HIS A 360 -11.08 3.81 -7.64
CA HIS A 360 -9.82 3.13 -7.39
C HIS A 360 -10.02 1.64 -7.13
N LEU A 361 -10.96 1.30 -6.23
CA LEU A 361 -11.28 -0.09 -5.92
C LEU A 361 -11.88 -0.82 -7.13
N ALA A 362 -12.82 -0.19 -7.85
CA ALA A 362 -13.43 -0.79 -9.05
C ALA A 362 -12.39 -1.05 -10.14
N GLY A 363 -11.45 -0.12 -10.37
CA GLY A 363 -10.38 -0.31 -11.35
C GLY A 363 -9.43 -1.46 -11.00
N ALA A 364 -9.01 -1.56 -9.73
CA ALA A 364 -8.20 -2.68 -9.27
C ALA A 364 -8.95 -4.02 -9.36
N PHE A 365 -10.23 -4.03 -8.98
CA PHE A 365 -11.10 -5.18 -9.09
C PHE A 365 -11.27 -5.65 -10.54
N ASP A 366 -11.57 -4.74 -11.47
CA ASP A 366 -11.79 -5.07 -12.88
C ASP A 366 -10.53 -5.64 -13.53
N GLN A 367 -9.36 -5.07 -13.21
CA GLN A 367 -8.07 -5.55 -13.70
C GLN A 367 -7.80 -6.99 -13.23
N LEU A 368 -7.91 -7.24 -11.93
CA LEU A 368 -7.65 -8.58 -11.36
C LEU A 368 -8.71 -9.60 -11.80
N LEU A 369 -9.96 -9.17 -11.97
CA LEU A 369 -11.02 -10.04 -12.47
C LEU A 369 -10.79 -10.40 -13.94
N LYS A 370 -10.33 -9.45 -14.76
CA LYS A 370 -9.92 -9.71 -16.15
C LYS A 370 -8.81 -10.74 -16.21
N GLU A 371 -7.75 -10.58 -15.43
CA GLU A 371 -6.66 -11.56 -15.35
C GLU A 371 -7.15 -12.94 -14.89
N GLY A 372 -8.07 -12.97 -13.92
CA GLY A 372 -8.72 -14.21 -13.49
C GLY A 372 -9.51 -14.91 -14.60
N ARG A 373 -10.27 -14.15 -15.39
CA ARG A 373 -11.01 -14.64 -16.56
C ARG A 373 -10.08 -15.12 -17.68
N GLU A 374 -8.90 -14.51 -17.81
CA GLU A 374 -7.83 -14.94 -18.73
C GLU A 374 -7.05 -16.17 -18.22
N GLY A 375 -7.39 -16.66 -17.02
CA GLY A 375 -6.88 -17.91 -16.48
C GLY A 375 -5.83 -17.73 -15.41
N THR A 376 -5.54 -16.53 -14.92
CA THR A 376 -4.54 -16.29 -13.88
C THR A 376 -5.13 -15.61 -12.64
N PRO A 377 -6.10 -16.24 -11.95
CA PRO A 377 -6.81 -15.59 -10.84
C PRO A 377 -5.87 -15.22 -9.69
N LYS A 378 -6.23 -14.16 -8.99
CA LYS A 378 -5.46 -13.54 -7.89
C LYS A 378 -6.37 -13.27 -6.69
N MET A 379 -5.81 -12.69 -5.63
CA MET A 379 -6.61 -12.08 -4.57
C MET A 379 -6.56 -10.56 -4.63
N MET A 380 -7.60 -9.91 -4.13
CA MET A 380 -7.64 -8.47 -3.90
C MET A 380 -7.88 -8.20 -2.41
N ASN A 381 -7.12 -7.26 -1.86
CA ASN A 381 -7.28 -6.75 -0.50
C ASN A 381 -8.02 -5.41 -0.52
N VAL A 382 -8.87 -5.16 0.48
CA VAL A 382 -9.47 -3.85 0.73
C VAL A 382 -9.33 -3.50 2.21
N GLY A 383 -8.49 -2.53 2.54
CA GLY A 383 -8.25 -2.06 3.90
C GLY A 383 -9.19 -0.93 4.31
N LEU A 384 -9.81 -1.07 5.47
CA LEU A 384 -10.82 -0.16 6.00
C LEU A 384 -10.51 0.17 7.47
N HIS A 385 -10.78 1.38 7.93
CA HIS A 385 -10.65 1.78 9.33
C HIS A 385 -11.97 2.37 9.83
N CYS A 386 -12.39 1.98 11.02
CA CYS A 386 -13.69 2.37 11.57
C CYS A 386 -13.87 3.90 11.60
N ARG A 387 -12.85 4.63 12.07
CA ARG A 387 -12.85 6.10 12.12
C ARG A 387 -12.77 6.82 10.77
N ILE A 388 -12.37 6.13 9.69
CA ILE A 388 -12.16 6.73 8.36
C ILE A 388 -13.34 6.44 7.44
N VAL A 389 -13.43 5.25 6.83
CA VAL A 389 -14.53 4.91 5.91
C VAL A 389 -15.88 4.88 6.62
N GLY A 390 -15.90 4.73 7.95
CA GLY A 390 -17.11 4.83 8.74
C GLY A 390 -17.74 6.22 8.72
N GLN A 391 -17.05 7.28 8.30
CA GLN A 391 -17.66 8.60 8.12
C GLN A 391 -18.73 8.56 7.01
N PRO A 392 -19.90 9.22 7.18
CA PRO A 392 -21.03 9.06 6.27
C PRO A 392 -20.70 9.42 4.81
N GLY A 393 -19.90 10.46 4.58
CA GLY A 393 -19.46 10.84 3.23
C GLY A 393 -18.65 9.74 2.55
N ARG A 394 -17.69 9.12 3.27
CA ARG A 394 -16.81 8.08 2.74
C ARG A 394 -17.50 6.71 2.63
N ALA A 395 -18.41 6.42 3.55
CA ALA A 395 -19.16 5.16 3.59
C ALA A 395 -19.97 4.90 2.32
N ILE A 396 -20.40 5.96 1.62
CA ILE A 396 -21.11 5.85 0.33
C ILE A 396 -20.24 5.17 -0.73
N GLY A 397 -18.94 5.51 -0.80
CA GLY A 397 -18.00 4.91 -1.75
C GLY A 397 -17.82 3.42 -1.49
N LEU A 398 -17.70 3.03 -0.22
CA LEU A 398 -17.68 1.61 0.17
C LEU A 398 -18.98 0.90 -0.19
N ALA A 399 -20.14 1.46 0.15
CA ALA A 399 -21.44 0.86 -0.16
C ALA A 399 -21.59 0.59 -1.66
N ARG A 400 -21.19 1.56 -2.50
CA ARG A 400 -21.18 1.41 -3.96
C ARG A 400 -20.24 0.32 -4.43
N PHE A 401 -19.05 0.19 -3.84
CA PHE A 401 -18.12 -0.89 -4.19
C PHE A 401 -18.67 -2.26 -3.78
N LEU A 402 -19.28 -2.39 -2.61
CA LEU A 402 -19.94 -3.64 -2.20
C LEU A 402 -21.09 -4.01 -3.16
N ASP A 403 -21.90 -3.04 -3.57
CA ASP A 403 -22.96 -3.24 -4.57
C ASP A 403 -22.41 -3.59 -5.96
N TYR A 404 -21.23 -3.05 -6.31
CA TYR A 404 -20.52 -3.36 -7.54
C TYR A 404 -20.05 -4.83 -7.54
N VAL A 405 -19.34 -5.25 -6.51
CA VAL A 405 -18.86 -6.64 -6.33
C VAL A 405 -20.02 -7.64 -6.43
N LYS A 406 -21.15 -7.35 -5.79
CA LYS A 406 -22.33 -8.24 -5.79
C LYS A 406 -22.86 -8.56 -7.19
N LYS A 407 -22.65 -7.68 -8.18
CA LYS A 407 -23.09 -7.91 -9.57
C LYS A 407 -22.32 -9.02 -10.27
N HIS A 408 -21.15 -9.40 -9.78
CA HIS A 408 -20.29 -10.42 -10.38
C HIS A 408 -20.56 -11.84 -9.84
N GLY A 409 -21.44 -11.99 -8.83
CA GLY A 409 -21.89 -13.28 -8.33
C GLY A 409 -20.75 -14.25 -8.03
N ASP A 410 -20.89 -15.48 -8.51
CA ASP A 410 -19.98 -16.59 -8.23
C ASP A 410 -18.59 -16.46 -8.89
N GLU A 411 -18.38 -15.45 -9.75
CA GLU A 411 -17.04 -15.16 -10.26
C GLU A 411 -16.09 -14.65 -9.16
N VAL A 412 -16.63 -14.14 -8.04
CA VAL A 412 -15.86 -13.56 -6.94
C VAL A 412 -16.10 -14.33 -5.66
N TRP A 413 -15.02 -14.85 -5.09
CA TRP A 413 -15.04 -15.44 -3.76
C TRP A 413 -14.77 -14.36 -2.71
N VAL A 414 -15.83 -13.73 -2.20
CA VAL A 414 -15.75 -12.83 -1.04
C VAL A 414 -15.54 -13.67 0.22
N THR A 415 -14.40 -13.50 0.88
CA THR A 415 -13.95 -14.45 1.90
C THR A 415 -13.15 -13.80 3.03
N THR A 416 -12.97 -14.53 4.12
CA THR A 416 -12.07 -14.17 5.21
C THR A 416 -10.64 -14.67 4.92
N ARG A 417 -9.66 -14.10 5.61
CA ARG A 417 -8.24 -14.42 5.39
C ARG A 417 -7.88 -15.80 5.91
N THR A 418 -8.47 -16.24 7.00
CA THR A 418 -8.30 -17.61 7.50
C THR A 418 -8.87 -18.64 6.53
N GLU A 419 -9.95 -18.35 5.81
CA GLU A 419 -10.42 -19.25 4.75
C GLU A 419 -9.45 -19.29 3.56
N ILE A 420 -8.84 -18.16 3.18
CA ILE A 420 -7.72 -18.14 2.22
C ILE A 420 -6.55 -18.98 2.74
N ALA A 421 -6.19 -18.85 4.02
CA ALA A 421 -5.10 -19.60 4.64
C ALA A 421 -5.36 -21.10 4.59
N LYS A 422 -6.53 -21.54 5.06
CA LYS A 422 -6.95 -22.96 5.00
C LYS A 422 -6.93 -23.49 3.58
N HIS A 423 -7.41 -22.70 2.62
CA HIS A 423 -7.35 -23.04 1.20
C HIS A 423 -5.91 -23.25 0.73
N TRP A 424 -5.01 -22.32 1.08
CA TRP A 424 -3.60 -22.40 0.70
C TRP A 424 -2.88 -23.60 1.33
N HIS A 425 -3.10 -23.84 2.62
CA HIS A 425 -2.60 -25.03 3.32
C HIS A 425 -3.15 -26.34 2.72
N LYS A 426 -4.36 -26.34 2.18
CA LYS A 426 -4.93 -27.55 1.57
C LYS A 426 -4.38 -27.81 0.17
N HIS A 427 -4.22 -26.77 -0.64
CA HIS A 427 -3.98 -26.91 -2.08
C HIS A 427 -2.54 -26.64 -2.51
N HIS A 428 -1.78 -25.89 -1.70
CA HIS A 428 -0.47 -25.36 -2.05
C HIS A 428 0.56 -25.53 -0.94
N TYR A 429 0.30 -26.36 0.08
CA TYR A 429 1.29 -26.61 1.13
C TYR A 429 2.55 -27.26 0.54
N PRO A 430 3.76 -26.82 0.93
CA PRO A 430 4.99 -27.38 0.38
C PRO A 430 5.14 -28.84 0.83
N THR A 431 4.93 -29.79 -0.09
CA THR A 431 5.07 -31.23 0.18
C THR A 431 6.49 -31.68 -0.18
N LYS A 432 7.46 -31.42 0.70
CA LYS A 432 8.90 -31.78 0.56
C LYS A 432 9.60 -31.31 -0.74
N THR A 433 10.44 -30.28 -0.58
CA THR A 433 11.65 -29.98 -1.37
C THR A 433 11.63 -30.23 -2.88
N SER A 434 10.57 -29.83 -3.57
CA SER A 434 10.65 -29.62 -5.02
C SER A 434 11.26 -28.23 -5.29
N GLY A 435 12.59 -28.14 -5.23
CA GLY A 435 13.36 -27.16 -6.02
C GLY A 435 14.13 -26.05 -5.28
N TRP A 436 13.85 -25.76 -4.00
CA TRP A 436 14.58 -24.70 -3.28
C TRP A 436 15.97 -25.14 -2.79
N GLU A 437 16.23 -26.45 -2.66
CA GLU A 437 17.57 -27.00 -2.36
C GLU A 437 18.57 -26.86 -3.52
N GLN A 438 18.16 -26.38 -4.71
CA GLN A 438 19.09 -26.13 -5.82
C GLN A 438 19.81 -24.77 -5.72
N TRP A 439 19.55 -23.99 -4.68
CA TRP A 439 20.16 -22.67 -4.48
C TRP A 439 20.72 -22.49 -3.06
N GLY A 440 21.22 -23.57 -2.46
CA GLY A 440 21.97 -23.55 -1.21
C GLY A 440 23.47 -23.44 -1.41
#